data_AF-A0A803N058-F1
#
_entry.id   AF-A0A803N058-F1
#
_cell.length_a   1.000
_cell.length_b   1.000
_cell.length_c   1.000
_cell.angle_alpha   90.00
_cell.angle_beta   90.00
_cell.angle_gamma   90.00
#
_symmetry.space_group_name_H-M   'P 1'
#
loop_
_entity.id
_entity.type
_entity.pdbx_description
1 polymer ?
#
loop_
_entity_poly.entity_id
_entity_poly.type
_entity_poly.pdbx_seq_one_letter_code
_entity_poly.pdbx_strand_id
1 'polypeptide(L)'
;MTTYNLEETPDVFITPRFYNNKFEYRMEHINGEGDRKVIRSIDLRNEKLMVYGTEIKESLLSRLYDSLILRPKAGIIYVNCEGACYFLISGSACHRPIQNVIFDWSHFGVIIPNSLNDSLKKQLDEKDKNIDLLNHQVSSIEVEMQATKDNLKASMGEVEKLKEQVLTCKKEQNELGAKIQEAYERVALVDFELELYKIELDSYKKGEEEFLDEICSYKEKTQRLELDLQKTQAQLSSVNSELQSTKIELEISTKSIKELGIQLSLCKKENQELERKLKGVEEENSLISLELRSTKNELELSNKNVKDLEVILASCKKEDKELELQKIQNQLFLANKKLEFTKTMLESSKIEIKELKNQCYNHKIEQQFMDVELLKVHDHLNMIDNEVMLNNQKLDQLLASNLWMDVNGYHHPQATNLQCRSELAMNSSSIQGT
;
A
#
# COMPACT_ATOMS: atom_id res chain seq x y z
N MET A 1 -135.74 38.28 83.75
CA MET A 1 -135.80 36.99 83.03
C MET A 1 -134.52 36.89 82.22
N THR A 2 -133.67 35.92 82.50
CA THR A 2 -132.42 35.71 81.75
C THR A 2 -132.72 34.93 80.47
N THR A 3 -131.94 35.12 79.41
CA THR A 3 -132.02 34.32 78.18
C THR A 3 -130.64 33.73 77.88
N TYR A 4 -130.59 32.47 77.46
CA TYR A 4 -129.37 31.76 77.08
C TYR A 4 -129.52 31.15 75.69
N ASN A 5 -128.60 31.43 74.77
CA ASN A 5 -128.57 30.87 73.42
C ASN A 5 -127.54 29.73 73.38
N LEU A 6 -127.95 28.51 73.03
CA LEU A 6 -127.04 27.35 73.07
C LEU A 6 -126.07 27.33 71.87
N GLU A 7 -126.48 27.91 70.74
CA GLU A 7 -125.70 28.04 69.51
C GLU A 7 -124.46 28.95 69.64
N GLU A 8 -124.41 29.81 70.67
CA GLU A 8 -123.22 30.61 71.00
C GLU A 8 -122.13 29.78 71.70
N THR A 9 -122.46 28.57 72.18
CA THR A 9 -121.57 27.70 72.95
C THR A 9 -121.74 26.22 72.56
N PRO A 10 -121.29 25.80 71.36
CA PRO A 10 -121.52 24.44 70.85
C PRO A 10 -120.87 23.32 71.69
N ASP A 11 -119.85 23.61 72.49
CA ASP A 11 -119.22 22.65 73.42
C ASP A 11 -119.97 22.48 74.76
N VAL A 12 -121.11 23.17 74.94
CA VAL A 12 -121.92 23.12 76.16
C VAL A 12 -123.10 22.19 75.98
N PHE A 13 -123.27 21.27 76.94
CA PHE A 13 -124.32 20.27 76.92
C PHE A 13 -125.37 20.55 77.99
N ILE A 14 -126.64 20.33 77.65
CA ILE A 14 -127.76 20.47 78.56
C ILE A 14 -128.16 19.12 79.13
N THR A 15 -128.38 19.08 80.45
CA THR A 15 -128.90 17.91 81.19
C THR A 15 -130.05 18.32 82.12
N PRO A 16 -131.10 17.49 82.28
CA PRO A 16 -132.11 17.67 83.31
C PRO A 16 -131.59 17.37 84.73
N ARG A 17 -132.31 17.88 85.74
CA ARG A 17 -132.19 17.54 87.16
C ARG A 17 -133.57 17.69 87.83
N PHE A 18 -134.01 16.68 88.59
CA PHE A 18 -135.20 16.80 89.44
C PHE A 18 -134.79 16.84 90.91
N TYR A 19 -135.22 17.87 91.65
CA TYR A 19 -134.85 18.10 93.05
C TYR A 19 -135.92 18.94 93.77
N ASN A 20 -136.21 18.66 95.05
CA ASN A 20 -137.21 19.36 95.87
C ASN A 20 -138.56 19.62 95.14
N ASN A 21 -139.09 18.60 94.45
CA ASN A 21 -140.30 18.65 93.62
C ASN A 21 -140.30 19.72 92.52
N LYS A 22 -139.12 20.11 92.02
CA LYS A 22 -138.92 21.00 90.88
C LYS A 22 -137.99 20.35 89.86
N PHE A 23 -138.18 20.73 88.59
CA PHE A 23 -137.21 20.46 87.53
C PHE A 23 -136.30 21.68 87.36
N GLU A 24 -135.01 21.42 87.23
CA GLU A 24 -133.97 22.36 86.82
C GLU A 24 -133.20 21.74 85.64
N TYR A 25 -132.57 22.55 84.81
CA TYR A 25 -131.58 22.05 83.84
C TYR A 25 -130.20 22.53 84.25
N ARG A 26 -129.14 21.85 83.81
CA ARG A 26 -127.77 22.34 83.93
C ARG A 26 -127.13 22.42 82.56
N MET A 27 -126.42 23.52 82.34
CA MET A 27 -125.37 23.60 81.33
C MET A 27 -124.09 23.03 81.94
N GLU A 28 -123.56 21.97 81.34
CA GLU A 28 -122.31 21.33 81.74
C GLU A 28 -121.35 21.29 80.56
N HIS A 29 -120.09 21.70 80.79
CA HIS A 29 -119.00 21.46 79.85
C HIS A 29 -118.46 20.04 80.08
N ILE A 30 -118.23 19.28 79.00
CA ILE A 30 -117.83 17.86 79.08
C ILE A 30 -116.48 17.67 78.39
N ASN A 31 -115.39 17.72 79.17
CA ASN A 31 -114.03 17.49 78.65
C ASN A 31 -113.64 16.00 78.77
N GLY A 32 -114.45 15.13 78.18
CA GLY A 32 -114.21 13.69 78.16
C GLY A 32 -114.60 12.94 79.45
N GLU A 33 -113.78 11.96 79.84
CA GLU A 33 -114.11 11.01 80.92
C GLU A 33 -113.87 11.62 82.31
N GLY A 34 -114.96 12.12 82.91
CA GLY A 34 -115.04 12.48 84.34
C GLY A 34 -114.95 13.97 84.65
N ASP A 35 -114.27 14.77 83.82
CA ASP A 35 -114.17 16.22 84.02
C ASP A 35 -115.43 16.94 83.49
N ARG A 36 -116.40 17.10 84.39
CA ARG A 36 -117.66 17.81 84.16
C ARG A 36 -117.71 19.09 84.97
N LYS A 37 -117.68 20.22 84.26
CA LYS A 37 -117.86 21.53 84.88
C LYS A 37 -119.31 21.98 84.72
N VAL A 38 -120.06 21.96 85.82
CA VAL A 38 -121.36 22.64 85.88
C VAL A 38 -121.11 24.13 85.69
N ILE A 39 -121.58 24.68 84.57
CA ILE A 39 -121.47 26.11 84.25
C ILE A 39 -122.56 26.86 85.01
N ARG A 40 -123.79 26.33 84.99
CA ARG A 40 -124.99 26.96 85.55
C ARG A 40 -126.15 25.96 85.70
N SER A 41 -126.98 26.11 86.74
CA SER A 41 -128.37 25.62 86.72
C SER A 41 -129.28 26.68 86.11
N ILE A 42 -130.17 26.28 85.20
CA ILE A 42 -131.20 27.12 84.57
C ILE A 42 -132.57 26.70 85.10
N ASP A 43 -133.34 27.68 85.58
CA ASP A 43 -134.76 27.51 85.93
C ASP A 43 -135.64 28.06 84.80
N LEU A 44 -136.14 27.16 83.93
CA LEU A 44 -136.97 27.51 82.77
C LEU A 44 -138.35 28.12 83.11
N ARG A 45 -138.67 28.33 84.39
CA ARG A 45 -139.80 29.14 84.86
C ARG A 45 -139.48 30.64 84.90
N ASN A 46 -138.22 30.96 85.18
CA ASN A 46 -137.73 32.32 85.44
C ASN A 46 -136.70 32.79 84.40
N GLU A 47 -136.28 31.89 83.52
CA GLU A 47 -135.25 32.07 82.50
C GLU A 47 -135.69 31.39 81.19
N LYS A 48 -135.12 31.83 80.06
CA LYS A 48 -135.37 31.31 78.72
C LYS A 48 -134.15 30.57 78.20
N LEU A 49 -134.37 29.43 77.56
CA LEU A 49 -133.38 28.71 76.77
C LEU A 49 -133.77 28.83 75.30
N MET A 50 -132.81 29.23 74.46
CA MET A 50 -132.93 29.30 73.01
C MET A 50 -131.99 28.27 72.37
N VAL A 51 -132.44 27.65 71.28
CA VAL A 51 -131.59 26.83 70.39
C VAL A 51 -131.90 27.22 68.95
N TYR A 52 -130.88 27.72 68.23
CA TYR A 52 -131.00 28.36 66.90
C TYR A 52 -132.22 29.30 66.81
N GLY A 53 -132.30 30.26 67.74
CA GLY A 53 -133.39 31.24 67.84
C GLY A 53 -134.76 30.73 68.30
N THR A 54 -134.91 29.43 68.63
CA THR A 54 -136.19 28.84 69.07
C THR A 54 -136.26 28.69 70.59
N GLU A 55 -137.29 29.25 71.23
CA GLU A 55 -137.48 29.21 72.70
C GLU A 55 -138.04 27.87 73.21
N ILE A 56 -137.31 27.23 74.11
CA ILE A 56 -137.70 26.00 74.81
C ILE A 56 -138.59 26.35 76.02
N LYS A 57 -139.91 26.16 75.86
CA LYS A 57 -140.95 26.58 76.84
C LYS A 57 -141.19 25.54 77.95
N GLU A 58 -141.65 25.99 79.13
CA GLU A 58 -142.02 25.10 80.26
C GLU A 58 -143.05 24.02 79.87
N SER A 59 -143.97 24.30 78.93
CA SER A 59 -144.94 23.29 78.45
C SER A 59 -144.32 22.10 77.70
N LEU A 60 -143.05 22.20 77.30
CA LEU A 60 -142.26 21.11 76.70
C LEU A 60 -141.28 20.49 77.71
N LEU A 61 -141.27 20.94 78.96
CA LEU A 61 -140.25 20.60 79.94
C LEU A 61 -140.30 19.12 80.36
N SER A 62 -141.49 18.56 80.57
CA SER A 62 -141.66 17.10 80.74
C SER A 62 -141.12 16.33 79.55
N ARG A 63 -141.49 16.73 78.31
CA ARG A 63 -140.99 16.09 77.08
C ARG A 63 -139.47 16.15 76.98
N LEU A 64 -138.83 17.28 77.30
CA LEU A 64 -137.37 17.42 77.26
C LEU A 64 -136.69 16.62 78.39
N TYR A 65 -137.28 16.57 79.59
CA TYR A 65 -136.84 15.71 80.68
C TYR A 65 -136.88 14.23 80.26
N ASP A 66 -138.02 13.75 79.78
CA ASP A 66 -138.21 12.36 79.36
C ASP A 66 -137.31 11.98 78.18
N SER A 67 -137.06 12.92 77.25
CA SER A 67 -136.15 12.70 76.11
C SER A 67 -134.67 12.67 76.49
N LEU A 68 -134.30 13.16 77.69
CA LEU A 68 -132.92 13.22 78.18
C LEU A 68 -132.66 12.29 79.38
N ILE A 69 -133.61 11.42 79.75
CA ILE A 69 -133.51 10.49 80.89
C ILE A 69 -133.56 9.03 80.43
N LEU A 70 -132.51 8.27 80.73
CA LEU A 70 -132.40 6.85 80.37
C LEU A 70 -133.08 5.97 81.43
N ARG A 71 -134.42 5.98 81.44
CA ARG A 71 -135.30 5.34 82.45
C ARG A 71 -135.10 5.91 83.88
N PRO A 72 -136.08 5.80 84.80
CA PRO A 72 -136.02 6.46 86.11
C PRO A 72 -134.88 6.06 87.08
N LYS A 73 -133.95 5.17 86.69
CA LYS A 73 -132.83 4.70 87.53
C LYS A 73 -131.52 4.39 86.78
N ALA A 74 -131.45 4.47 85.44
CA ALA A 74 -130.28 3.94 84.71
C ALA A 74 -129.33 4.98 84.09
N GLY A 75 -129.76 6.20 83.77
CA GLY A 75 -128.81 7.20 83.23
C GLY A 75 -129.39 8.55 82.79
N ILE A 76 -128.51 9.38 82.23
CA ILE A 76 -128.75 10.77 81.80
C ILE A 76 -128.13 10.96 80.41
N ILE A 77 -128.84 11.67 79.52
CA ILE A 77 -128.33 12.13 78.22
C ILE A 77 -127.98 13.63 78.32
N TYR A 78 -126.92 13.98 77.61
CA TYR A 78 -126.36 15.32 77.49
C TYR A 78 -126.36 15.72 76.00
N VAL A 79 -126.88 16.91 75.67
CA VAL A 79 -127.06 17.35 74.27
C VAL A 79 -126.64 18.81 74.07
N ASN A 80 -125.90 19.12 73.01
CA ASN A 80 -125.52 20.48 72.57
C ASN A 80 -126.48 21.02 71.48
N CYS A 81 -126.28 22.26 71.00
CA CYS A 81 -127.13 22.86 69.95
C CYS A 81 -127.21 22.05 68.65
N GLU A 82 -126.13 21.37 68.27
CA GLU A 82 -126.04 20.57 67.04
C GLU A 82 -126.76 19.20 67.15
N GLY A 83 -127.17 18.82 68.35
CA GLY A 83 -127.80 17.52 68.63
C GLY A 83 -126.80 16.41 68.98
N ALA A 84 -125.51 16.70 69.14
CA ALA A 84 -124.52 15.70 69.52
C ALA A 84 -124.80 15.15 70.93
N CYS A 85 -124.90 13.82 71.05
CA CYS A 85 -125.28 13.14 72.29
C CYS A 85 -124.06 12.60 73.07
N TYR A 86 -124.04 12.87 74.37
CA TYR A 86 -123.20 12.19 75.37
C TYR A 86 -124.07 11.39 76.35
N PHE A 87 -123.62 10.20 76.74
CA PHE A 87 -124.39 9.26 77.55
C PHE A 87 -123.72 8.98 78.90
N LEU A 88 -124.47 9.16 79.99
CA LEU A 88 -124.10 8.73 81.34
C LEU A 88 -124.98 7.55 81.76
N ILE A 89 -124.36 6.46 82.22
CA ILE A 89 -125.07 5.31 82.80
C ILE A 89 -124.60 5.14 84.25
N SER A 90 -125.54 4.93 85.17
CA SER A 90 -125.25 4.79 86.60
C SER A 90 -124.50 3.48 86.88
N GLY A 91 -123.18 3.57 87.03
CA GLY A 91 -122.30 2.43 87.34
C GLY A 91 -121.11 2.26 86.40
N SER A 92 -121.05 3.01 85.28
CA SER A 92 -119.88 3.09 84.40
C SER A 92 -119.41 4.53 84.20
N ALA A 93 -118.14 4.70 83.84
CA ALA A 93 -117.59 6.01 83.48
C ALA A 93 -118.27 6.55 82.20
N CYS A 94 -118.27 7.88 82.05
CA CYS A 94 -118.95 8.58 80.96
C CYS A 94 -118.49 8.05 79.59
N HIS A 95 -119.38 7.41 78.83
CA HIS A 95 -119.00 6.93 77.51
C HIS A 95 -118.89 8.09 76.53
N ARG A 96 -117.83 8.04 75.69
CA ARG A 96 -117.47 9.01 74.65
C ARG A 96 -118.66 9.36 73.73
N PRO A 97 -118.64 10.52 73.03
CA PRO A 97 -119.73 10.90 72.14
C PRO A 97 -119.91 9.84 71.07
N ILE A 98 -121.09 9.22 71.03
CA ILE A 98 -121.45 8.27 69.99
C ILE A 98 -121.94 9.13 68.83
N GLN A 99 -121.03 9.50 67.92
CA GLN A 99 -121.28 10.40 66.78
C GLN A 99 -122.42 9.94 65.84
N ASN A 100 -122.88 8.69 66.00
CA ASN A 100 -123.97 8.09 65.24
C ASN A 100 -125.36 8.25 65.91
N VAL A 101 -125.45 8.92 67.07
CA VAL A 101 -126.74 9.26 67.71
C VAL A 101 -126.86 10.77 67.82
N ILE A 102 -127.74 11.33 67.00
CA ILE A 102 -128.08 12.75 66.98
C ILE A 102 -129.45 12.92 67.64
N PHE A 103 -129.54 13.82 68.62
CA PHE A 103 -130.78 14.29 69.20
C PHE A 103 -131.43 15.26 68.22
N ASP A 104 -132.57 14.86 67.66
CA ASP A 104 -133.28 15.70 66.70
C ASP A 104 -134.06 16.83 67.40
N TRP A 105 -133.43 18.00 67.46
CA TRP A 105 -134.05 19.22 67.96
C TRP A 105 -135.30 19.68 67.16
N SER A 106 -135.55 19.15 65.95
CA SER A 106 -136.76 19.50 65.18
C SER A 106 -138.06 19.06 65.87
N HIS A 107 -138.01 18.02 66.72
CA HIS A 107 -139.10 17.61 67.61
C HIS A 107 -139.52 18.69 68.64
N PHE A 108 -138.70 19.73 68.80
CA PHE A 108 -138.92 20.91 69.65
C PHE A 108 -139.07 22.22 68.83
N GLY A 109 -139.06 22.14 67.49
CA GLY A 109 -139.29 23.26 66.57
C GLY A 109 -138.03 23.93 66.00
N VAL A 110 -136.85 23.35 66.18
CA VAL A 110 -135.54 23.92 65.79
C VAL A 110 -135.16 23.52 64.35
N ILE A 111 -134.43 24.37 63.63
CA ILE A 111 -133.95 24.16 62.26
C ILE A 111 -132.46 24.56 62.13
N ILE A 112 -131.64 23.74 61.46
CA ILE A 112 -130.17 23.94 61.34
C ILE A 112 -129.80 24.44 59.90
N PRO A 113 -128.90 25.43 59.72
CA PRO A 113 -128.50 25.95 58.40
C PRO A 113 -127.58 25.04 57.58
N ASN A 114 -127.50 25.27 56.25
CA ASN A 114 -127.02 24.27 55.27
C ASN A 114 -125.84 24.72 54.37
N SER A 115 -125.00 25.65 54.83
CA SER A 115 -124.05 26.41 53.96
C SER A 115 -122.63 25.83 53.79
N LEU A 116 -122.29 24.71 54.43
CA LEU A 116 -120.92 24.19 54.48
C LEU A 116 -120.48 23.35 53.25
N ASN A 117 -121.45 22.83 52.47
CA ASN A 117 -121.20 21.74 51.51
C ASN A 117 -120.49 22.19 50.22
N ASP A 118 -120.84 23.37 49.68
CA ASP A 118 -120.36 23.83 48.36
C ASP A 118 -118.88 24.23 48.32
N SER A 119 -118.29 24.57 49.47
CA SER A 119 -116.88 24.99 49.57
C SER A 119 -115.92 23.82 49.34
N LEU A 120 -116.21 22.66 49.97
CA LEU A 120 -115.38 21.45 49.87
C LEU A 120 -115.33 20.91 48.44
N LYS A 121 -116.47 20.98 47.72
CA LYS A 121 -116.57 20.47 46.35
C LYS A 121 -115.64 21.20 45.37
N LYS A 122 -115.54 22.53 45.47
CA LYS A 122 -114.62 23.32 44.63
C LYS A 122 -113.15 23.00 44.87
N GLN A 123 -112.77 22.71 46.12
CA GLN A 123 -111.40 22.31 46.44
C GLN A 123 -111.05 20.94 45.85
N LEU A 124 -112.03 20.02 45.77
CA LEU A 124 -111.86 18.72 45.11
C LEU A 124 -111.66 18.90 43.59
N ASP A 125 -112.56 19.64 42.93
CA ASP A 125 -112.47 19.94 41.49
C ASP A 125 -111.14 20.63 41.08
N GLU A 126 -110.48 21.33 42.02
CA GLU A 126 -109.16 21.95 41.84
C GLU A 126 -108.01 20.98 42.12
N LYS A 127 -108.15 20.07 43.10
CA LYS A 127 -107.16 19.02 43.35
C LYS A 127 -107.09 18.02 42.19
N ASP A 128 -108.21 17.62 41.62
CA ASP A 128 -108.24 16.68 40.49
C ASP A 128 -107.50 17.26 39.25
N LYS A 129 -107.71 18.53 38.92
CA LYS A 129 -106.96 19.21 37.84
C LYS A 129 -105.44 19.27 38.10
N ASN A 130 -105.04 19.42 39.36
CA ASN A 130 -103.62 19.38 39.73
C ASN A 130 -103.05 17.95 39.63
N ILE A 131 -103.85 16.93 39.94
CA ILE A 131 -103.49 15.52 39.76
C ILE A 131 -103.32 15.21 38.26
N ASP A 132 -104.23 15.63 37.40
CA ASP A 132 -104.11 15.44 35.94
C ASP A 132 -102.86 16.12 35.36
N LEU A 133 -102.56 17.35 35.80
CA LEU A 133 -101.34 18.06 35.39
C LEU A 133 -100.07 17.33 35.85
N LEU A 134 -100.04 16.84 37.10
CA LEU A 134 -98.92 16.06 37.63
C LEU A 134 -98.77 14.72 36.90
N ASN A 135 -99.86 14.03 36.57
CA ASN A 135 -99.84 12.79 35.80
C ASN A 135 -99.22 13.01 34.41
N HIS A 136 -99.62 14.09 33.71
CA HIS A 136 -99.00 14.46 32.43
C HIS A 136 -97.51 14.80 32.56
N GLN A 137 -97.09 15.47 33.63
CA GLN A 137 -95.66 15.74 33.89
C GLN A 137 -94.88 14.44 34.17
N VAL A 138 -95.43 13.52 34.97
CA VAL A 138 -94.82 12.21 35.24
C VAL A 138 -94.63 11.42 33.94
N SER A 139 -95.66 11.31 33.08
CA SER A 139 -95.52 10.61 31.80
C SER A 139 -94.53 11.26 30.83
N SER A 140 -94.37 12.59 30.86
CA SER A 140 -93.30 13.27 30.09
C SER A 140 -91.90 12.87 30.61
N ILE A 141 -91.73 12.88 31.94
CA ILE A 141 -90.47 12.50 32.60
C ILE A 141 -90.15 11.02 32.36
N GLU A 142 -91.15 10.13 32.33
CA GLU A 142 -90.95 8.70 32.00
C GLU A 142 -90.43 8.50 30.57
N VAL A 143 -90.96 9.25 29.59
CA VAL A 143 -90.49 9.21 28.20
C VAL A 143 -89.06 9.77 28.08
N GLU A 144 -88.76 10.89 28.73
CA GLU A 144 -87.40 11.46 28.77
C GLU A 144 -86.40 10.54 29.49
N MET A 145 -86.80 9.89 30.58
CA MET A 145 -86.00 8.91 31.30
C MET A 145 -85.71 7.66 30.45
N GLN A 146 -86.68 7.17 29.67
CA GLN A 146 -86.45 6.04 28.78
C GLN A 146 -85.55 6.43 27.59
N ALA A 147 -85.74 7.62 27.01
CA ALA A 147 -84.88 8.12 25.94
C ALA A 147 -83.42 8.34 26.40
N THR A 148 -83.21 8.93 27.58
CA THR A 148 -81.86 9.13 28.15
C THR A 148 -81.18 7.81 28.52
N LYS A 149 -81.95 6.82 29.00
CA LYS A 149 -81.47 5.44 29.27
C LYS A 149 -81.05 4.70 28.00
N ASP A 150 -81.79 4.84 26.89
CA ASP A 150 -81.40 4.24 25.62
C ASP A 150 -80.20 4.96 24.98
N ASN A 151 -80.10 6.28 25.11
CA ASN A 151 -78.91 7.04 24.71
C ASN A 151 -77.67 6.62 25.52
N LEU A 152 -77.79 6.46 26.85
CA LEU A 152 -76.71 5.95 27.71
C LEU A 152 -76.26 4.56 27.26
N LYS A 153 -77.20 3.67 26.93
CA LYS A 153 -76.90 2.33 26.40
C LYS A 153 -76.18 2.39 25.05
N ALA A 154 -76.53 3.32 24.18
CA ALA A 154 -75.83 3.55 22.91
C ALA A 154 -74.38 4.00 23.15
N SER A 155 -74.16 5.03 23.98
CA SER A 155 -72.81 5.53 24.28
C SER A 155 -71.94 4.51 25.04
N MET A 156 -72.52 3.65 25.90
CA MET A 156 -71.78 2.50 26.46
C MET A 156 -71.28 1.54 25.38
N GLY A 157 -72.08 1.29 24.34
CA GLY A 157 -71.68 0.49 23.18
C GLY A 157 -70.61 1.17 22.30
N GLU A 158 -70.59 2.50 22.25
CA GLU A 158 -69.54 3.27 21.57
C GLU A 158 -68.22 3.26 22.38
N VAL A 159 -68.29 3.38 23.71
CA VAL A 159 -67.12 3.30 24.60
C VAL A 159 -66.41 1.94 24.49
N GLU A 160 -67.15 0.83 24.43
CA GLU A 160 -66.54 -0.50 24.24
C GLU A 160 -65.91 -0.65 22.84
N LYS A 161 -66.54 -0.15 21.77
CA LYS A 161 -65.91 -0.13 20.43
C LYS A 161 -64.62 0.70 20.39
N LEU A 162 -64.62 1.88 21.02
CA LEU A 162 -63.43 2.74 21.13
C LEU A 162 -62.32 2.05 21.93
N LYS A 163 -62.67 1.30 22.98
CA LYS A 163 -61.75 0.50 23.79
C LYS A 163 -61.14 -0.66 23.00
N GLU A 164 -61.91 -1.35 22.16
CA GLU A 164 -61.39 -2.35 21.21
C GLU A 164 -60.45 -1.74 20.17
N GLN A 165 -60.79 -0.57 19.63
CA GLN A 165 -59.93 0.17 18.69
C GLN A 165 -58.61 0.61 19.36
N VAL A 166 -58.65 1.15 20.57
CA VAL A 166 -57.44 1.55 21.33
C VAL A 166 -56.55 0.33 21.64
N LEU A 167 -57.12 -0.82 21.98
CA LEU A 167 -56.36 -2.07 22.15
C LEU A 167 -55.70 -2.53 20.85
N THR A 168 -56.40 -2.37 19.71
CA THR A 168 -55.88 -2.71 18.38
C THR A 168 -54.71 -1.80 18.00
N CYS A 169 -54.90 -0.47 18.05
CA CYS A 169 -53.84 0.49 17.74
C CYS A 169 -52.63 0.37 18.68
N LYS A 170 -52.83 0.00 19.96
CA LYS A 170 -51.72 -0.27 20.88
C LYS A 170 -50.93 -1.53 20.49
N LYS A 171 -51.59 -2.56 19.94
CA LYS A 171 -50.91 -3.74 19.39
C LYS A 171 -50.10 -3.38 18.14
N GLU A 172 -50.68 -2.62 17.22
CA GLU A 172 -50.03 -2.13 16.00
C GLU A 172 -48.81 -1.24 16.33
N GLN A 173 -48.94 -0.35 17.32
CA GLN A 173 -47.85 0.49 17.81
C GLN A 173 -46.67 -0.36 18.35
N ASN A 174 -46.96 -1.40 19.14
CA ASN A 174 -45.92 -2.30 19.64
C ASN A 174 -45.23 -3.09 18.51
N GLU A 175 -45.99 -3.55 17.52
CA GLU A 175 -45.45 -4.28 16.36
C GLU A 175 -44.58 -3.38 15.47
N LEU A 176 -45.00 -2.12 15.26
CA LEU A 176 -44.21 -1.12 14.55
C LEU A 176 -42.94 -0.76 15.32
N GLY A 177 -43.01 -0.64 16.66
CA GLY A 177 -41.84 -0.43 17.52
C GLY A 177 -40.81 -1.55 17.39
N ALA A 178 -41.26 -2.82 17.39
CA ALA A 178 -40.39 -3.97 17.16
C ALA A 178 -39.74 -3.96 15.77
N LYS A 179 -40.50 -3.63 14.72
CA LYS A 179 -39.98 -3.50 13.34
C LYS A 179 -38.98 -2.35 13.18
N ILE A 180 -39.16 -1.25 13.91
CA ILE A 180 -38.21 -0.13 13.95
C ILE A 180 -36.91 -0.56 14.65
N GLN A 181 -37.00 -1.28 15.77
CA GLN A 181 -35.82 -1.81 16.48
C GLN A 181 -35.03 -2.79 15.60
N GLU A 182 -35.72 -3.73 14.93
CA GLU A 182 -35.10 -4.65 13.98
C GLU A 182 -34.42 -3.91 12.81
N ALA A 183 -35.02 -2.82 12.32
CA ALA A 183 -34.42 -1.99 11.28
C ALA A 183 -33.14 -1.28 11.76
N TYR A 184 -33.10 -0.76 13.00
CA TYR A 184 -31.88 -0.19 13.59
C TYR A 184 -30.77 -1.22 13.75
N GLU A 185 -31.10 -2.44 14.21
CA GLU A 185 -30.13 -3.53 14.36
C GLU A 185 -29.54 -3.97 13.01
N ARG A 186 -30.37 -4.04 11.96
CA ARG A 186 -29.92 -4.31 10.58
C ARG A 186 -29.02 -3.19 10.03
N VAL A 187 -29.34 -1.92 10.30
CA VAL A 187 -28.48 -0.79 9.87
C VAL A 187 -27.13 -0.84 10.58
N ALA A 188 -27.10 -1.06 11.90
CA ALA A 188 -25.85 -1.16 12.65
C ALA A 188 -24.95 -2.33 12.19
N LEU A 189 -25.56 -3.44 11.72
CA LEU A 189 -24.83 -4.56 11.13
C LEU A 189 -24.23 -4.19 9.76
N VAL A 190 -24.98 -3.50 8.90
CA VAL A 190 -24.47 -3.02 7.59
C VAL A 190 -23.36 -1.97 7.78
N ASP A 191 -23.49 -1.04 8.73
CA ASP A 191 -22.44 -0.07 9.06
C ASP A 191 -21.14 -0.76 9.52
N PHE A 192 -21.25 -1.86 10.29
CA PHE A 192 -20.12 -2.67 10.69
C PHE A 192 -19.48 -3.44 9.53
N GLU A 193 -20.28 -4.03 8.64
CA GLU A 193 -19.79 -4.68 7.41
C GLU A 193 -19.07 -3.68 6.48
N LEU A 194 -19.60 -2.46 6.34
CA LEU A 194 -18.98 -1.40 5.54
C LEU A 194 -17.62 -0.95 6.11
N GLU A 195 -17.48 -0.84 7.43
CA GLU A 195 -16.20 -0.50 8.06
C GLU A 195 -15.18 -1.65 7.93
N LEU A 196 -15.61 -2.91 7.97
CA LEU A 196 -14.75 -4.06 7.65
C LEU A 196 -14.26 -4.04 6.20
N TYR A 197 -15.15 -3.82 5.22
CA TYR A 197 -14.77 -3.71 3.80
C TYR A 197 -13.83 -2.52 3.56
N LYS A 198 -13.97 -1.43 4.30
CA LYS A 198 -13.07 -0.27 4.25
C LYS A 198 -11.67 -0.61 4.78
N ILE A 199 -11.58 -1.35 5.89
CA ILE A 199 -10.30 -1.86 6.41
C ILE A 199 -9.64 -2.83 5.42
N GLU A 200 -10.42 -3.73 4.80
CA GLU A 200 -9.91 -4.66 3.78
C GLU A 200 -9.39 -3.91 2.53
N LEU A 201 -10.15 -2.94 2.04
CA LEU A 201 -9.78 -2.10 0.90
C LEU A 201 -8.51 -1.27 1.15
N ASP A 202 -8.35 -0.70 2.35
CA ASP A 202 -7.14 0.04 2.72
C ASP A 202 -5.93 -0.90 2.88
N SER A 203 -6.15 -2.15 3.31
CA SER A 203 -5.12 -3.20 3.28
C SER A 203 -4.71 -3.59 1.86
N TYR A 204 -5.65 -3.66 0.90
CA TYR A 204 -5.32 -3.94 -0.51
C TYR A 204 -4.52 -2.80 -1.15
N LYS A 205 -4.89 -1.52 -0.91
CA LYS A 205 -4.12 -0.36 -1.39
C LYS A 205 -2.67 -0.39 -0.90
N LYS A 206 -2.47 -0.67 0.39
CA LYS A 206 -1.13 -0.77 0.97
C LYS A 206 -0.31 -1.90 0.35
N GLY A 207 -0.95 -3.02 0.01
CA GLY A 207 -0.31 -4.10 -0.76
C GLY A 207 0.04 -3.68 -2.19
N GLU A 208 -0.82 -2.92 -2.87
CA GLU A 208 -0.55 -2.35 -4.20
C GLU A 208 0.64 -1.38 -4.17
N GLU A 209 0.72 -0.50 -3.17
CA GLU A 209 1.87 0.40 -2.94
C GLU A 209 3.17 -0.40 -2.72
N GLU A 210 3.15 -1.42 -1.85
CA GLU A 210 4.31 -2.29 -1.60
C GLU A 210 4.78 -3.06 -2.85
N PHE A 211 3.85 -3.55 -3.68
CA PHE A 211 4.20 -4.19 -4.96
C PHE A 211 4.74 -3.19 -5.99
N LEU A 212 4.21 -1.96 -6.05
CA LEU A 212 4.71 -0.93 -6.96
C LEU A 212 6.15 -0.52 -6.62
N ASP A 213 6.48 -0.39 -5.32
CA ASP A 213 7.85 -0.14 -4.84
C ASP A 213 8.79 -1.31 -5.18
N GLU A 214 8.35 -2.57 -5.01
CA GLU A 214 9.18 -3.73 -5.37
C GLU A 214 9.44 -3.79 -6.89
N ILE A 215 8.41 -3.53 -7.72
CA ILE A 215 8.53 -3.43 -9.18
C ILE A 215 9.52 -2.33 -9.58
N CYS A 216 9.46 -1.16 -8.94
CA CYS A 216 10.42 -0.08 -9.18
C CYS A 216 11.84 -0.51 -8.80
N SER A 217 12.01 -1.18 -7.66
CA SER A 217 13.29 -1.73 -7.22
C SER A 217 13.87 -2.76 -8.22
N TYR A 218 13.06 -3.67 -8.76
CA TYR A 218 13.51 -4.61 -9.81
C TYR A 218 13.87 -3.90 -11.12
N LYS A 219 13.11 -2.86 -11.50
CA LYS A 219 13.39 -2.06 -12.71
C LYS A 219 14.76 -1.38 -12.62
N GLU A 220 15.08 -0.74 -11.50
CA GLU A 220 16.41 -0.14 -11.27
C GLU A 220 17.54 -1.17 -11.25
N LYS A 221 17.34 -2.31 -10.57
CA LYS A 221 18.30 -3.43 -10.57
C LYS A 221 18.57 -3.93 -11.99
N THR A 222 17.52 -4.08 -12.80
CA THR A 222 17.61 -4.55 -14.20
C THR A 222 18.38 -3.56 -15.07
N GLN A 223 18.06 -2.27 -15.00
CA GLN A 223 18.77 -1.21 -15.74
C GLN A 223 20.26 -1.13 -15.36
N ARG A 224 20.60 -1.38 -14.09
CA ARG A 224 22.00 -1.43 -13.63
C ARG A 224 22.74 -2.63 -14.22
N LEU A 225 22.13 -3.81 -14.17
CA LEU A 225 22.69 -5.04 -14.77
C LEU A 225 22.87 -4.89 -16.29
N GLU A 226 21.95 -4.24 -16.99
CA GLU A 226 22.06 -3.96 -18.42
C GLU A 226 23.24 -3.00 -18.73
N LEU A 227 23.41 -1.94 -17.95
CA LEU A 227 24.57 -1.03 -18.05
C LEU A 227 25.90 -1.74 -17.77
N ASP A 228 25.94 -2.63 -16.77
CA ASP A 228 27.16 -3.38 -16.43
C ASP A 228 27.48 -4.48 -17.46
N LEU A 229 26.45 -5.09 -18.07
CA LEU A 229 26.60 -5.99 -19.23
C LEU A 229 27.19 -5.23 -20.44
N GLN A 230 26.67 -4.04 -20.75
CA GLN A 230 27.18 -3.20 -21.85
C GLN A 230 28.65 -2.80 -21.63
N LYS A 231 29.03 -2.42 -20.41
CA LYS A 231 30.45 -2.15 -20.05
C LYS A 231 31.32 -3.39 -20.25
N THR A 232 30.87 -4.54 -19.78
CA THR A 232 31.62 -5.81 -19.92
C THR A 232 31.78 -6.21 -21.39
N GLN A 233 30.75 -6.01 -22.22
CA GLN A 233 30.81 -6.26 -23.66
C GLN A 233 31.78 -5.30 -24.37
N ALA A 234 31.82 -4.02 -23.99
CA ALA A 234 32.78 -3.06 -24.51
C ALA A 234 34.23 -3.41 -24.11
N GLN A 235 34.45 -3.80 -22.85
CA GLN A 235 35.76 -4.27 -22.36
C GLN A 235 36.22 -5.53 -23.10
N LEU A 236 35.35 -6.53 -23.27
CA LEU A 236 35.64 -7.74 -24.06
C LEU A 236 36.04 -7.39 -25.50
N SER A 237 35.38 -6.40 -26.10
CA SER A 237 35.67 -5.93 -27.47
C SER A 237 37.03 -5.23 -27.57
N SER A 238 37.43 -4.46 -26.55
CA SER A 238 38.77 -3.87 -26.44
C SER A 238 39.84 -4.95 -26.35
N VAL A 239 39.72 -5.85 -25.37
CA VAL A 239 40.67 -6.95 -25.13
C VAL A 239 40.80 -7.87 -26.35
N ASN A 240 39.71 -8.14 -27.07
CA ASN A 240 39.78 -8.89 -28.33
C ASN A 240 40.54 -8.12 -29.43
N SER A 241 40.37 -6.79 -29.52
CA SER A 241 41.07 -5.96 -30.50
C SER A 241 42.57 -5.85 -30.20
N GLU A 242 42.92 -5.66 -28.93
CA GLU A 242 44.30 -5.71 -28.41
C GLU A 242 44.95 -7.07 -28.74
N LEU A 243 44.25 -8.18 -28.47
CA LEU A 243 44.72 -9.53 -28.79
C LEU A 243 44.96 -9.76 -30.28
N GLN A 244 44.14 -9.18 -31.18
CA GLN A 244 44.41 -9.24 -32.62
C GLN A 244 45.64 -8.40 -33.01
N SER A 245 45.87 -7.24 -32.38
CA SER A 245 47.09 -6.43 -32.61
C SER A 245 48.34 -7.21 -32.22
N THR A 246 48.40 -7.73 -30.99
CA THR A 246 49.53 -8.54 -30.51
C THR A 246 49.75 -9.80 -31.35
N LYS A 247 48.68 -10.42 -31.87
CA LYS A 247 48.79 -11.54 -32.82
C LYS A 247 49.44 -11.13 -34.15
N ILE A 248 49.07 -9.97 -34.71
CA ILE A 248 49.67 -9.43 -35.94
C ILE A 248 51.14 -9.05 -35.71
N GLU A 249 51.45 -8.39 -34.59
CA GLU A 249 52.82 -8.05 -34.18
C GLU A 249 53.70 -9.29 -34.05
N LEU A 250 53.18 -10.36 -33.42
CA LEU A 250 53.87 -11.65 -33.29
C LEU A 250 54.07 -12.34 -34.64
N GLU A 251 53.08 -12.31 -35.54
CA GLU A 251 53.21 -12.82 -36.92
C GLU A 251 54.23 -12.04 -37.75
N ILE A 252 54.36 -10.72 -37.53
CA ILE A 252 55.38 -9.87 -38.15
C ILE A 252 56.77 -10.23 -37.61
N SER A 253 56.95 -10.22 -36.28
CA SER A 253 58.23 -10.60 -35.64
C SER A 253 58.69 -12.00 -36.03
N THR A 254 57.76 -12.96 -36.15
CA THR A 254 58.03 -14.33 -36.61
C THR A 254 58.54 -14.40 -38.06
N LYS A 255 58.16 -13.45 -38.93
CA LYS A 255 58.72 -13.32 -40.29
C LYS A 255 60.14 -12.74 -40.21
N SER A 256 60.31 -11.62 -39.52
CA SER A 256 61.61 -10.97 -39.28
C SER A 256 62.68 -11.92 -38.76
N ILE A 257 62.36 -12.75 -37.76
CA ILE A 257 63.30 -13.73 -37.17
C ILE A 257 63.72 -14.80 -38.20
N LYS A 258 62.80 -15.26 -39.07
CA LYS A 258 63.13 -16.19 -40.17
C LYS A 258 64.03 -15.52 -41.22
N GLU A 259 63.78 -14.25 -41.50
CA GLU A 259 64.48 -13.45 -42.52
C GLU A 259 65.92 -13.09 -42.07
N LEU A 260 66.11 -12.76 -40.78
CA LEU A 260 67.43 -12.69 -40.14
C LEU A 260 68.12 -14.07 -40.10
N GLY A 261 67.37 -15.15 -39.87
CA GLY A 261 67.89 -16.52 -39.92
C GLY A 261 68.40 -16.92 -41.31
N ILE A 262 67.78 -16.42 -42.38
CA ILE A 262 68.27 -16.57 -43.77
C ILE A 262 69.56 -15.77 -43.95
N GLN A 263 69.58 -14.48 -43.58
CA GLN A 263 70.77 -13.61 -43.67
C GLN A 263 71.97 -14.19 -42.91
N LEU A 264 71.79 -14.67 -41.68
CA LEU A 264 72.88 -15.26 -40.89
C LEU A 264 73.44 -16.55 -41.53
N SER A 265 72.58 -17.36 -42.16
CA SER A 265 72.98 -18.57 -42.91
C SER A 265 73.70 -18.24 -44.23
N LEU A 266 73.39 -17.08 -44.80
CA LEU A 266 73.93 -16.51 -46.03
C LEU A 266 75.34 -15.95 -45.78
N CYS A 267 75.49 -14.93 -44.92
CA CYS A 267 76.75 -14.37 -44.45
C CYS A 267 77.75 -15.45 -44.01
N LYS A 268 77.29 -16.48 -43.29
CA LYS A 268 78.12 -17.61 -42.86
C LYS A 268 78.74 -18.37 -44.04
N LYS A 269 78.03 -18.55 -45.16
CA LYS A 269 78.58 -19.19 -46.37
C LYS A 269 79.56 -18.29 -47.10
N GLU A 270 79.33 -16.98 -47.10
CA GLU A 270 80.22 -16.00 -47.72
C GLU A 270 81.56 -15.92 -46.97
N ASN A 271 81.53 -15.92 -45.63
CA ASN A 271 82.73 -16.09 -44.81
C ASN A 271 83.46 -17.42 -45.12
N GLN A 272 82.73 -18.54 -45.28
CA GLN A 272 83.33 -19.82 -45.68
C GLN A 272 83.87 -19.85 -47.13
N GLU A 273 83.50 -18.90 -47.99
CA GLU A 273 84.09 -18.67 -49.32
C GLU A 273 85.34 -17.80 -49.20
N LEU A 274 85.29 -16.73 -48.40
CA LEU A 274 86.43 -15.88 -48.09
C LEU A 274 87.57 -16.65 -47.39
N GLU A 275 87.27 -17.50 -46.41
CA GLU A 275 88.24 -18.38 -45.75
C GLU A 275 88.97 -19.30 -46.75
N ARG A 276 88.22 -19.88 -47.71
CA ARG A 276 88.80 -20.73 -48.77
C ARG A 276 89.65 -19.94 -49.75
N LYS A 277 89.23 -18.73 -50.13
CA LYS A 277 89.98 -17.83 -51.01
C LYS A 277 91.28 -17.36 -50.35
N LEU A 278 91.22 -16.96 -49.08
CA LEU A 278 92.39 -16.57 -48.28
C LEU A 278 93.42 -17.70 -48.25
N LYS A 279 92.99 -18.92 -47.92
CA LYS A 279 93.87 -20.10 -47.90
C LYS A 279 94.50 -20.40 -49.26
N GLY A 280 93.77 -20.21 -50.36
CA GLY A 280 94.32 -20.33 -51.72
C GLY A 280 95.42 -19.29 -52.01
N VAL A 281 95.24 -18.04 -51.56
CA VAL A 281 96.25 -16.99 -51.68
C VAL A 281 97.48 -17.25 -50.79
N GLU A 282 97.30 -17.84 -49.60
CA GLU A 282 98.41 -18.28 -48.74
C GLU A 282 99.23 -19.41 -49.37
N GLU A 283 98.57 -20.36 -50.04
CA GLU A 283 99.21 -21.45 -50.79
C GLU A 283 99.97 -20.92 -52.02
N GLU A 284 99.37 -20.03 -52.81
CA GLU A 284 100.00 -19.38 -53.96
C GLU A 284 101.22 -18.52 -53.57
N ASN A 285 101.09 -17.69 -52.53
CA ASN A 285 102.20 -16.91 -51.99
C ASN A 285 103.34 -17.79 -51.45
N SER A 286 103.02 -18.99 -50.97
CA SER A 286 104.02 -19.98 -50.54
C SER A 286 104.77 -20.61 -51.73
N LEU A 287 104.09 -20.85 -52.86
CA LEU A 287 104.71 -21.30 -54.11
C LEU A 287 105.63 -20.22 -54.69
N ILE A 288 105.15 -18.97 -54.82
CA ILE A 288 105.95 -17.82 -55.27
C ILE A 288 107.20 -17.64 -54.39
N SER A 289 107.06 -17.84 -53.07
CA SER A 289 108.18 -17.78 -52.11
C SER A 289 109.21 -18.92 -52.24
N LEU A 290 108.83 -20.04 -52.85
CA LEU A 290 109.75 -21.14 -53.20
C LEU A 290 110.42 -20.90 -54.55
N GLU A 291 109.67 -20.48 -55.57
CA GLU A 291 110.21 -20.15 -56.89
C GLU A 291 111.27 -19.03 -56.80
N LEU A 292 110.93 -17.92 -56.14
CA LEU A 292 111.85 -16.79 -55.92
C LEU A 292 113.12 -17.20 -55.14
N ARG A 293 113.05 -18.26 -54.33
CA ARG A 293 114.22 -18.86 -53.66
C ARG A 293 115.07 -19.66 -54.64
N SER A 294 114.47 -20.41 -55.57
CA SER A 294 115.20 -21.09 -56.65
C SER A 294 115.90 -20.09 -57.57
N THR A 295 115.17 -19.08 -58.08
CA THR A 295 115.76 -18.06 -58.97
C THR A 295 116.89 -17.30 -58.30
N LYS A 296 116.79 -17.04 -56.98
CA LYS A 296 117.88 -16.44 -56.19
C LYS A 296 119.11 -17.35 -56.12
N ASN A 297 118.93 -18.63 -55.85
CA ASN A 297 120.03 -19.60 -55.78
C ASN A 297 120.72 -19.79 -57.15
N GLU A 298 119.93 -19.85 -58.22
CA GLU A 298 120.41 -19.92 -59.61
C GLU A 298 121.19 -18.66 -60.01
N LEU A 299 120.71 -17.48 -59.62
CA LEU A 299 121.40 -16.21 -59.80
C LEU A 299 122.71 -16.15 -59.00
N GLU A 300 122.74 -16.68 -57.78
CA GLU A 300 123.97 -16.75 -56.96
C GLU A 300 125.01 -17.71 -57.56
N LEU A 301 124.58 -18.88 -58.04
CA LEU A 301 125.42 -19.82 -58.78
C LEU A 301 125.93 -19.22 -60.09
N SER A 302 125.08 -18.51 -60.84
CA SER A 302 125.47 -17.79 -62.05
C SER A 302 126.52 -16.71 -61.77
N ASN A 303 126.31 -15.88 -60.75
CA ASN A 303 127.28 -14.87 -60.30
C ASN A 303 128.61 -15.49 -59.83
N LYS A 304 128.59 -16.68 -59.21
CA LYS A 304 129.81 -17.41 -58.88
C LYS A 304 130.53 -17.87 -60.14
N ASN A 305 129.83 -18.49 -61.08
CA ASN A 305 130.42 -18.95 -62.35
C ASN A 305 131.02 -17.78 -63.16
N VAL A 306 130.38 -16.61 -63.13
CA VAL A 306 130.93 -15.38 -63.74
C VAL A 306 132.24 -14.98 -63.07
N LYS A 307 132.30 -14.93 -61.73
CA LYS A 307 133.54 -14.62 -60.99
C LYS A 307 134.66 -15.64 -61.22
N ASP A 308 134.32 -16.93 -61.26
CA ASP A 308 135.28 -18.00 -61.53
C ASP A 308 135.84 -17.86 -62.97
N LEU A 309 135.01 -17.47 -63.95
CA LEU A 309 135.44 -17.11 -65.31
C LEU A 309 136.27 -15.83 -65.36
N GLU A 310 135.93 -14.78 -64.61
CA GLU A 310 136.72 -13.54 -64.48
C GLU A 310 138.12 -13.83 -63.91
N VAL A 311 138.21 -14.71 -62.91
CA VAL A 311 139.49 -15.16 -62.32
C VAL A 311 140.30 -15.97 -63.33
N ILE A 312 139.69 -16.90 -64.09
CA ILE A 312 140.36 -17.62 -65.17
C ILE A 312 140.91 -16.64 -66.21
N LEU A 313 140.09 -15.70 -66.69
CA LEU A 313 140.45 -14.72 -67.71
C LEU A 313 141.56 -13.76 -67.23
N ALA A 314 141.57 -13.37 -65.95
CA ALA A 314 142.66 -12.61 -65.33
C ALA A 314 143.94 -13.45 -65.14
N SER A 315 143.81 -14.76 -64.94
CA SER A 315 144.92 -15.70 -64.81
C SER A 315 145.57 -16.06 -66.15
N CYS A 316 144.90 -15.86 -67.29
CA CYS A 316 145.41 -16.14 -68.64
C CYS A 316 146.49 -15.14 -69.11
N LYS A 317 147.55 -14.94 -68.32
CA LYS A 317 148.77 -14.33 -68.83
C LYS A 317 149.54 -15.36 -69.63
N LYS A 318 149.15 -15.61 -70.89
CA LYS A 318 149.88 -16.25 -72.02
C LYS A 318 149.91 -17.88 -72.04
N GLU A 319 150.17 -18.58 -73.19
CA GLU A 319 150.63 -20.00 -73.63
C GLU A 319 149.58 -21.05 -73.32
N ASP A 320 148.40 -21.00 -73.94
CA ASP A 320 148.19 -20.61 -75.33
C ASP A 320 146.96 -19.70 -75.55
N LYS A 321 147.08 -18.52 -76.21
CA LYS A 321 145.94 -17.72 -76.74
C LYS A 321 145.22 -18.52 -77.81
N GLU A 322 144.57 -17.93 -78.81
CA GLU A 322 143.31 -18.39 -79.43
C GLU A 322 142.79 -19.86 -79.29
N LEU A 323 143.61 -20.93 -79.24
CA LEU A 323 143.30 -22.37 -79.18
C LEU A 323 142.26 -22.62 -78.12
N GLU A 324 142.44 -21.78 -77.12
CA GLU A 324 141.51 -21.50 -76.08
C GLU A 324 140.91 -20.09 -76.23
N LEU A 325 141.62 -18.98 -76.54
CA LEU A 325 140.99 -17.62 -76.66
C LEU A 325 139.69 -17.55 -77.49
N GLN A 326 139.56 -18.13 -78.69
CA GLN A 326 138.29 -18.03 -79.43
C GLN A 326 137.28 -19.11 -79.02
N LYS A 327 137.73 -20.27 -78.46
CA LYS A 327 136.82 -21.20 -77.77
C LYS A 327 136.20 -20.52 -76.55
N ILE A 328 137.04 -19.88 -75.75
CA ILE A 328 136.73 -19.13 -74.54
C ILE A 328 135.94 -17.86 -74.87
N GLN A 329 136.30 -17.07 -75.89
CA GLN A 329 135.50 -15.90 -76.30
C GLN A 329 134.10 -16.29 -76.71
N ASN A 330 133.95 -17.38 -77.46
CA ASN A 330 132.62 -17.83 -77.85
C ASN A 330 131.87 -18.51 -76.69
N GLN A 331 132.54 -19.19 -75.76
CA GLN A 331 131.93 -19.66 -74.50
C GLN A 331 131.58 -18.50 -73.56
N LEU A 332 132.35 -17.41 -73.57
CA LEU A 332 132.09 -16.17 -72.84
C LEU A 332 130.92 -15.42 -73.48
N PHE A 333 130.85 -15.35 -74.81
CA PHE A 333 129.70 -14.82 -75.55
C PHE A 333 128.44 -15.64 -75.24
N LEU A 334 128.58 -16.97 -75.16
CA LEU A 334 127.55 -17.91 -74.71
C LEU A 334 127.05 -17.59 -73.30
N ALA A 335 127.99 -17.53 -72.35
CA ALA A 335 127.71 -17.31 -70.94
C ALA A 335 127.13 -15.91 -70.72
N ASN A 336 127.62 -14.91 -71.44
CA ASN A 336 127.11 -13.54 -71.38
C ASN A 336 125.75 -13.39 -72.07
N LYS A 337 125.45 -14.16 -73.13
CA LYS A 337 124.10 -14.25 -73.71
C LYS A 337 123.13 -14.98 -72.77
N LYS A 338 123.57 -16.04 -72.08
CA LYS A 338 122.78 -16.65 -71.01
C LYS A 338 122.59 -15.72 -69.80
N LEU A 339 123.59 -14.94 -69.43
CA LEU A 339 123.52 -13.95 -68.33
C LEU A 339 122.61 -12.78 -68.69
N GLU A 340 122.70 -12.26 -69.91
CA GLU A 340 121.78 -11.24 -70.43
C GLU A 340 120.35 -11.79 -70.45
N PHE A 341 120.17 -13.04 -70.89
CA PHE A 341 118.87 -13.69 -70.91
C PHE A 341 118.29 -13.92 -69.50
N THR A 342 119.06 -14.48 -68.56
CA THR A 342 118.60 -14.66 -67.16
C THR A 342 118.41 -13.32 -66.45
N LYS A 343 119.11 -12.26 -66.86
CA LYS A 343 118.84 -10.89 -66.43
C LYS A 343 117.54 -10.34 -67.00
N THR A 344 117.21 -10.59 -68.28
CA THR A 344 115.90 -10.23 -68.84
C THR A 344 114.77 -11.02 -68.22
N MET A 345 114.97 -12.30 -67.89
CA MET A 345 114.04 -13.10 -67.08
C MET A 345 113.83 -12.47 -65.70
N LEU A 346 114.91 -12.14 -64.98
CA LEU A 346 114.83 -11.54 -63.66
C LEU A 346 114.14 -10.17 -63.66
N GLU A 347 114.36 -9.33 -64.67
CA GLU A 347 113.61 -8.08 -64.81
C GLU A 347 112.16 -8.31 -65.26
N SER A 348 111.87 -9.34 -66.06
CA SER A 348 110.50 -9.77 -66.38
C SER A 348 109.77 -10.17 -65.10
N SER A 349 110.30 -11.08 -64.29
CA SER A 349 109.71 -11.49 -63.01
C SER A 349 109.64 -10.34 -62.00
N LYS A 350 110.53 -9.34 -62.05
CA LYS A 350 110.39 -8.11 -61.23
C LYS A 350 109.27 -7.19 -61.72
N ILE A 351 109.02 -7.13 -63.03
CA ILE A 351 107.87 -6.44 -63.61
C ILE A 351 106.59 -7.19 -63.22
N GLU A 352 106.57 -8.51 -63.33
CA GLU A 352 105.49 -9.41 -62.90
C GLU A 352 105.19 -9.27 -61.40
N ILE A 353 106.21 -9.25 -60.54
CA ILE A 353 106.05 -9.00 -59.09
C ILE A 353 105.58 -7.57 -58.82
N LYS A 354 105.97 -6.57 -59.62
CA LYS A 354 105.38 -5.22 -59.53
C LYS A 354 103.92 -5.22 -59.98
N GLU A 355 103.57 -5.97 -61.01
CA GLU A 355 102.22 -6.07 -61.54
C GLU A 355 101.31 -6.79 -60.55
N LEU A 356 101.71 -7.94 -60.01
CA LEU A 356 101.04 -8.64 -58.91
C LEU A 356 100.97 -7.79 -57.63
N LYS A 357 102.02 -7.01 -57.30
CA LYS A 357 101.96 -6.09 -56.16
C LYS A 357 101.02 -4.91 -56.41
N ASN A 358 100.95 -4.39 -57.64
CA ASN A 358 99.97 -3.38 -58.04
C ASN A 358 98.57 -3.96 -58.07
N GLN A 359 98.35 -5.19 -58.53
CA GLN A 359 97.09 -5.91 -58.45
C GLN A 359 96.70 -6.20 -57.00
N CYS A 360 97.65 -6.47 -56.10
CA CYS A 360 97.40 -6.63 -54.67
C CYS A 360 97.10 -5.28 -53.99
N TYR A 361 97.74 -4.18 -54.41
CA TYR A 361 97.34 -2.82 -54.01
C TYR A 361 95.97 -2.43 -54.57
N ASN A 362 95.64 -2.80 -55.82
CA ASN A 362 94.34 -2.55 -56.44
C ASN A 362 93.27 -3.38 -55.76
N HIS A 363 93.45 -4.68 -55.56
CA HIS A 363 92.58 -5.52 -54.73
C HIS A 363 92.48 -5.00 -53.29
N LYS A 364 93.51 -4.34 -52.74
CA LYS A 364 93.43 -3.69 -51.43
C LYS A 364 92.70 -2.34 -51.47
N ILE A 365 92.74 -1.61 -52.59
CA ILE A 365 91.96 -0.38 -52.81
C ILE A 365 90.51 -0.72 -53.14
N GLU A 366 90.26 -1.82 -53.85
CA GLU A 366 88.94 -2.42 -54.10
C GLU A 366 88.39 -3.07 -52.83
N GLN A 367 89.22 -3.72 -52.01
CA GLN A 367 88.85 -4.14 -50.67
C GLN A 367 88.56 -2.93 -49.79
N GLN A 368 89.37 -1.87 -49.81
CA GLN A 368 89.07 -0.64 -49.07
C GLN A 368 87.85 0.11 -49.63
N PHE A 369 87.57 0.00 -50.93
CA PHE A 369 86.37 0.53 -51.55
C PHE A 369 85.15 -0.31 -51.15
N MET A 370 85.25 -1.64 -51.16
CA MET A 370 84.23 -2.56 -50.63
C MET A 370 84.11 -2.46 -49.11
N ASP A 371 85.16 -2.13 -48.36
CA ASP A 371 85.12 -1.87 -46.91
C ASP A 371 84.42 -0.52 -46.67
N VAL A 372 84.57 0.45 -47.58
CA VAL A 372 83.86 1.75 -47.56
C VAL A 372 82.44 1.63 -48.12
N GLU A 373 82.15 0.70 -49.03
CA GLU A 373 80.80 0.37 -49.49
C GLU A 373 80.10 -0.50 -48.44
N LEU A 374 80.80 -1.40 -47.76
CA LEU A 374 80.39 -2.06 -46.53
C LEU A 374 80.30 -1.08 -45.38
N LEU A 375 81.05 0.02 -45.34
CA LEU A 375 80.84 1.08 -44.36
C LEU A 375 79.62 1.93 -44.74
N LYS A 376 79.39 2.25 -46.02
CA LYS A 376 78.13 2.86 -46.49
C LYS A 376 76.94 1.94 -46.28
N VAL A 377 77.10 0.63 -46.42
CA VAL A 377 76.07 -0.40 -46.21
C VAL A 377 75.92 -0.64 -44.72
N HIS A 378 76.97 -0.62 -43.90
CA HIS A 378 76.89 -0.64 -42.45
C HIS A 378 76.31 0.66 -41.90
N ASP A 379 76.55 1.81 -42.53
CA ASP A 379 75.92 3.10 -42.23
C ASP A 379 74.51 3.18 -42.79
N HIS A 380 74.19 2.50 -43.90
CA HIS A 380 72.80 2.27 -44.33
C HIS A 380 72.14 1.19 -43.49
N LEU A 381 72.87 0.31 -42.80
CA LEU A 381 72.40 -0.76 -41.90
C LEU A 381 72.39 -0.31 -40.44
N ASN A 382 73.06 0.80 -40.12
CA ASN A 382 72.95 1.56 -38.88
C ASN A 382 72.04 2.77 -39.09
N MET A 383 71.82 3.26 -40.31
CA MET A 383 70.73 4.21 -40.61
C MET A 383 69.45 3.44 -40.84
N ILE A 384 69.51 2.24 -41.42
CA ILE A 384 68.49 1.21 -41.17
C ILE A 384 68.50 0.99 -39.66
N ASP A 385 69.48 0.44 -38.95
CA ASP A 385 69.50 0.32 -37.47
C ASP A 385 69.59 1.63 -36.63
N ASN A 386 68.95 2.71 -37.13
CA ASN A 386 68.44 3.88 -36.44
C ASN A 386 67.05 4.35 -36.98
N GLU A 387 66.74 4.26 -38.28
CA GLU A 387 65.44 4.57 -38.93
C GLU A 387 64.53 3.34 -38.93
N VAL A 388 65.02 2.25 -39.49
CA VAL A 388 64.82 0.94 -38.89
C VAL A 388 65.51 0.94 -37.48
N MET A 389 65.20 1.82 -36.53
CA MET A 389 65.25 1.54 -35.08
C MET A 389 64.18 2.37 -34.37
N LEU A 390 63.85 3.51 -34.98
CA LEU A 390 62.45 3.88 -35.19
C LEU A 390 61.61 2.65 -35.71
N ASN A 391 62.21 1.70 -36.47
CA ASN A 391 61.69 0.37 -36.88
C ASN A 391 62.73 -0.82 -37.07
N ASN A 392 63.62 -1.25 -36.12
CA ASN A 392 64.90 -2.14 -36.15
C ASN A 392 65.13 -3.55 -36.82
N GLN A 393 66.23 -3.85 -37.75
CA GLN A 393 67.00 -5.05 -38.55
C GLN A 393 68.09 -4.95 -39.89
N LYS A 394 69.25 -5.75 -40.30
CA LYS A 394 69.94 -6.24 -41.74
C LYS A 394 71.44 -6.96 -42.21
N LEU A 395 72.32 -6.71 -43.36
CA LEU A 395 73.27 -7.55 -44.44
C LEU A 395 74.97 -7.68 -44.73
N ASP A 396 75.64 -8.18 -45.92
CA ASP A 396 77.09 -8.85 -46.33
C ASP A 396 78.04 -8.77 -47.81
N GLN A 397 79.25 -9.51 -48.25
CA GLN A 397 80.27 -9.46 -49.57
C GLN A 397 81.66 -10.42 -50.03
N LEU A 398 82.62 -10.30 -51.16
CA LEU A 398 83.70 -11.28 -52.01
C LEU A 398 85.16 -10.96 -52.93
N LEU A 399 86.13 -11.85 -53.62
CA LEU A 399 87.37 -11.62 -54.75
C LEU A 399 88.66 -12.68 -55.34
N ALA A 400 89.82 -12.45 -56.24
CA ALA A 400 91.29 -13.19 -56.64
C ALA A 400 92.17 -13.66 -58.11
N SER A 401 93.61 -13.64 -58.49
CA SER A 401 94.71 -14.58 -59.36
C SER A 401 95.83 -14.49 -60.73
N ASN A 402 97.28 -14.75 -60.89
CA ASN A 402 98.33 -15.60 -61.90
C ASN A 402 99.81 -15.24 -62.83
N LEU A 403 100.88 -16.08 -63.49
CA LEU A 403 102.11 -15.93 -64.68
C LEU A 403 103.61 -16.83 -65.09
N TRP A 404 104.63 -16.74 -66.20
CA TRP A 404 106.07 -17.57 -66.67
C TRP A 404 107.23 -17.45 -68.03
N MET A 405 108.61 -18.01 -68.30
CA MET A 405 109.74 -18.07 -69.61
C MET A 405 111.35 -18.83 -69.86
N ASP A 406 112.34 -18.89 -71.00
CA ASP A 406 113.93 -19.50 -71.32
C ASP A 406 115.11 -19.30 -72.66
N VAL A 407 116.57 -19.65 -72.84
CA VAL A 407 117.75 -19.62 -74.07
C VAL A 407 119.43 -20.20 -74.25
N ASN A 408 120.44 -20.11 -75.37
CA ASN A 408 121.98 -20.76 -75.69
C ASN A 408 123.30 -20.35 -76.83
N GLY A 409 124.64 -20.97 -77.13
CA GLY A 409 125.96 -20.71 -78.19
C GLY A 409 127.59 -21.43 -78.33
N TYR A 410 128.87 -21.09 -79.05
CA TYR A 410 130.49 -21.64 -79.06
C TYR A 410 131.88 -21.52 -80.19
N HIS A 411 133.37 -21.53 -80.00
CA HIS A 411 134.76 -21.81 -80.93
C HIS A 411 136.39 -21.09 -81.23
N HIS A 412 137.81 -21.59 -81.16
CA HIS A 412 139.36 -21.40 -81.90
C HIS A 412 140.96 -20.61 -81.69
N PRO A 413 142.40 -21.06 -81.81
CA PRO A 413 144.06 -20.49 -81.89
C PRO A 413 145.56 -19.83 -81.06
N GLN A 414 146.51 -20.09 -79.91
CA GLN A 414 148.10 -19.75 -79.32
C GLN A 414 148.99 -18.61 -78.26
N ALA A 415 149.99 -18.73 -77.15
CA ALA A 415 150.73 -17.73 -75.98
C ALA A 415 152.09 -17.53 -74.78
N THR A 416 152.59 -17.66 -73.35
CA THR A 416 152.62 -18.24 -71.72
C THR A 416 152.24 -17.73 -70.11
N ASN A 417 151.47 -18.41 -69.10
CA ASN A 417 151.18 -18.31 -67.49
C ASN A 417 149.72 -17.89 -66.78
N LEU A 418 149.17 -17.75 -65.44
CA LEU A 418 149.08 -18.18 -63.88
C LEU A 418 148.01 -17.35 -62.89
N GLN A 419 147.40 -17.46 -61.59
CA GLN A 419 147.10 -18.27 -60.25
C GLN A 419 146.11 -17.63 -59.03
N CYS A 420 145.45 -18.29 -57.94
CA CYS A 420 144.60 -17.75 -56.68
C CYS A 420 144.10 -18.76 -55.42
N ARG A 421 143.29 -18.70 -54.22
CA ARG A 421 142.60 -17.85 -53.04
C ARG A 421 141.81 -18.60 -51.75
N SER A 422 141.33 -18.06 -50.51
CA SER A 422 140.49 -18.76 -49.31
C SER A 422 139.62 -18.04 -48.06
N GLU A 423 139.11 -18.66 -46.88
CA GLU A 423 137.87 -18.38 -45.89
C GLU A 423 137.76 -18.72 -44.24
N LEU A 424 136.66 -18.48 -43.34
CA LEU A 424 136.47 -18.73 -41.74
C LEU A 424 135.04 -18.59 -40.85
N ALA A 425 134.77 -18.98 -39.49
CA ALA A 425 133.48 -18.82 -38.53
C ALA A 425 133.34 -19.19 -36.89
N MET A 426 132.23 -18.92 -36.01
CA MET A 426 131.74 -19.45 -34.59
C MET A 426 130.16 -19.66 -34.36
N ASN A 427 129.62 -20.52 -33.43
CA ASN A 427 128.41 -21.38 -33.75
C ASN A 427 127.46 -22.02 -32.62
N SER A 428 126.42 -22.79 -33.05
CA SER A 428 125.66 -23.93 -32.39
C SER A 428 124.51 -23.64 -31.37
N SER A 429 123.54 -24.52 -30.95
CA SER A 429 122.78 -25.76 -31.42
C SER A 429 121.88 -26.32 -30.25
N SER A 430 120.97 -27.33 -30.28
CA SER A 430 119.83 -27.88 -31.10
C SER A 430 119.17 -29.10 -30.32
N ILE A 431 117.92 -29.61 -30.58
CA ILE A 431 117.34 -30.95 -30.15
C ILE A 431 115.87 -31.27 -30.62
N GLN A 432 115.57 -32.58 -30.68
CA GLN A 432 114.45 -33.43 -31.20
C GLN A 432 112.96 -33.17 -30.81
N GLY A 433 112.00 -33.80 -31.55
CA GLY A 433 110.64 -34.08 -31.04
C GLY A 433 109.53 -34.54 -32.02
N THR A 434 109.69 -35.67 -32.74
CA THR A 434 108.72 -36.35 -33.65
C THR A 434 107.92 -35.48 -34.63
#